data_AF-A0A1Q9C2B8-F1
#
_entry.id   AF-A0A1Q9C2B8-F1
#
_cell.length_a   1.000
_cell.length_b   1.000
_cell.length_c   1.000
_cell.angle_alpha   90.00
_cell.angle_beta   90.00
_cell.angle_gamma   90.00
#
_symmetry.space_group_name_H-M   'P 1'
#
loop_
_entity.id
_entity.type
_entity.pdbx_description
1 polymer ?
#
loop_
_entity_poly.entity_id
_entity_poly.type
_entity_poly.pdbx_seq_one_letter_code
_entity_poly.pdbx_strand_id
1 'polypeptide(L)'
;MEPGFFRLGAVSLSELDPNVNHDVEKQRHVWLIRESAKFFNTYDAFCRVSMSAGTSSLATFFCFYCLAYVCTELAAPVGAWAGMFVFCGITLLLLRTDQILSGKNYLVGSIFLFFSPVFCAARHPWCVRRSLLLARAGGRIRALRLELLFQAEHEGEA
;
A
#
# COMPACT_ATOMS: atom_id res chain seq x y z
N MET A 1 4.19 17.77 22.81
CA MET A 1 5.61 17.61 22.43
C MET A 1 6.18 19.01 22.33
N GLU A 2 6.82 19.46 23.39
CA GLU A 2 7.24 20.86 23.55
C GLU A 2 8.58 21.12 22.86
N PRO A 3 8.70 22.14 22.00
CA PRO A 3 9.98 22.57 21.44
C PRO A 3 10.70 23.47 22.45
N GLY A 4 11.29 22.86 23.48
CA GLY A 4 11.90 23.58 24.61
C GLY A 4 13.43 23.47 24.74
N PHE A 5 14.17 23.12 23.67
CA PHE A 5 15.58 22.70 23.82
C PHE A 5 16.68 23.70 23.43
N PHE A 6 16.40 24.89 22.85
CA PHE A 6 17.49 25.82 22.49
C PHE A 6 17.23 27.26 22.97
N ARG A 7 17.40 27.47 24.28
CA ARG A 7 17.77 28.77 24.87
C ARG A 7 19.06 28.57 25.69
N LEU A 8 20.15 28.27 25.00
CA LEU A 8 21.49 28.44 25.57
C LEU A 8 21.91 29.88 25.30
N GLY A 9 22.33 30.56 26.37
CA GLY A 9 22.64 31.98 26.37
C GLY A 9 23.67 32.36 25.32
N ALA A 10 23.73 33.65 25.02
CA ALA A 10 24.70 34.28 24.13
C ALA A 10 26.13 34.15 24.70
N VAL A 11 26.67 32.93 24.68
CA VAL A 11 28.09 32.69 24.82
C VAL A 11 28.69 33.14 23.51
N SER A 12 29.55 34.15 23.56
CA SER A 12 30.36 34.58 22.43
C SER A 12 31.26 33.40 22.04
N LEU A 13 30.74 32.56 21.14
CA LEU A 13 31.48 31.48 20.52
C LEU A 13 32.48 32.14 19.59
N SER A 14 33.77 32.01 19.90
CA SER A 14 34.88 32.46 19.04
C SER A 14 34.80 31.89 17.62
N GLU A 15 33.95 30.89 17.41
CA GLU A 15 33.67 30.23 16.14
C GLU A 15 32.75 31.05 15.20
N LEU A 16 32.05 32.07 15.71
CA LEU A 16 31.15 32.95 14.94
C LEU A 16 31.79 34.29 14.53
N ASP A 17 33.06 34.53 14.88
CA ASP A 17 33.76 35.76 14.51
C ASP A 17 33.89 35.85 12.97
N PRO A 18 33.65 37.02 12.35
CA PRO A 18 33.68 37.18 10.90
C PRO A 18 35.05 36.85 10.28
N ASN A 19 36.11 36.80 11.11
CA ASN A 19 37.49 36.49 10.71
C ASN A 19 37.83 34.98 10.74
N VAL A 20 36.93 34.13 11.23
CA VAL A 20 37.12 32.66 11.37
C VAL A 20 36.68 31.88 10.13
N ASN A 21 36.24 32.58 9.08
CA ASN A 21 35.82 32.00 7.80
C ASN A 21 36.98 31.49 6.91
N HIS A 22 38.23 31.67 7.34
CA HIS A 22 39.37 31.02 6.69
C HIS A 22 39.53 29.61 7.29
N ASP A 23 39.51 28.57 6.44
CA ASP A 23 39.57 27.15 6.80
C ASP A 23 38.32 26.58 7.53
N VAL A 24 37.12 26.95 7.08
CA VAL A 24 35.82 26.41 7.57
C VAL A 24 35.74 24.88 7.61
N GLU A 25 36.52 24.20 6.77
CA GLU A 25 36.58 22.75 6.70
C GLU A 25 37.28 22.07 7.90
N LYS A 26 38.12 22.81 8.64
CA LYS A 26 38.85 22.32 9.81
C LYS A 26 38.11 22.57 11.12
N GLN A 27 37.01 23.32 11.08
CA GLN A 27 36.25 23.66 12.28
C GLN A 27 35.59 22.42 12.88
N ARG A 28 35.76 22.25 14.20
CA ARG A 28 35.29 21.06 14.94
C ARG A 28 33.78 20.86 14.83
N HIS A 29 32.99 21.94 14.84
CA HIS A 29 31.53 21.84 14.72
C HIS A 29 31.10 21.33 13.34
N VAL A 30 31.78 21.74 12.26
CA VAL A 30 31.54 21.21 10.90
C VAL A 30 31.85 19.72 10.85
N TRP A 31 32.94 19.29 11.49
CA TRP A 31 33.28 17.86 11.60
C TRP A 31 32.21 17.06 12.36
N LEU A 32 31.76 17.56 13.51
CA LEU A 32 30.69 16.92 14.31
C LEU A 32 29.37 16.80 13.53
N ILE A 33 28.99 17.86 12.78
CA ILE A 33 27.79 17.85 11.93
C ILE A 33 27.95 16.85 10.77
N ARG A 34 29.13 16.78 10.14
CA ARG A 34 29.40 15.79 9.08
C ARG A 34 29.32 14.36 9.61
N GLU A 35 29.83 14.13 10.81
CA GLU A 35 29.77 12.80 11.44
C GLU A 35 28.33 12.42 11.81
N SER A 36 27.54 13.35 12.39
CA SER A 36 26.12 13.11 12.68
C SER A 36 25.27 12.94 11.42
N ALA A 37 25.58 13.67 10.35
CA ALA A 37 24.91 13.56 9.06
C ALA A 37 25.05 12.16 8.43
N LYS A 38 26.16 11.45 8.67
CA LYS A 38 26.32 10.06 8.22
C LYS A 38 25.28 9.14 8.86
N PHE A 39 25.10 9.26 10.19
CA PHE A 39 24.10 8.47 10.91
C PHE A 39 22.68 8.82 10.46
N PHE A 40 22.39 10.11 10.26
CA PHE A 40 21.09 10.55 9.77
C PHE A 40 20.76 9.99 8.38
N ASN A 41 21.74 9.96 7.47
CA ASN A 41 21.54 9.42 6.13
C ASN A 41 21.26 7.90 6.17
N THR A 42 21.99 7.15 7.01
CA THR A 42 21.71 5.71 7.18
C THR A 42 20.34 5.45 7.81
N TYR A 43 19.91 6.31 8.74
CA TYR A 43 18.60 6.20 9.39
C TYR A 43 17.46 6.51 8.42
N ASP A 44 17.57 7.58 7.62
CA ASP A 44 16.57 7.92 6.59
C ASP A 44 16.43 6.79 5.56
N ALA A 45 17.55 6.23 5.11
CA ALA A 45 17.55 5.08 4.20
C ALA A 45 16.84 3.86 4.83
N PHE A 46 17.13 3.55 6.11
CA PHE A 46 16.48 2.45 6.83
C PHE A 46 14.96 2.68 6.98
N CYS A 47 14.54 3.90 7.32
CA CYS A 47 13.12 4.24 7.45
C CYS A 47 12.37 4.08 6.12
N ARG A 48 12.95 4.53 5.00
CA ARG A 48 12.33 4.37 3.67
C ARG A 48 12.14 2.90 3.31
N VAL A 49 13.19 2.10 3.43
CA VAL A 49 13.15 0.66 3.15
C VAL A 49 12.13 -0.04 4.06
N SER A 50 12.10 0.31 5.35
CA SER A 50 11.17 -0.30 6.31
C SER A 50 9.71 0.06 6.02
N MET A 51 9.41 1.32 5.69
CA MET A 51 8.06 1.75 5.31
C MET A 51 7.60 1.10 4.02
N SER A 52 8.47 1.02 3.03
CA SER A 52 8.19 0.35 1.75
C SER A 52 7.89 -1.14 1.95
N ALA A 53 8.76 -1.85 2.66
CA ALA A 53 8.56 -3.28 2.95
C ALA A 53 7.30 -3.54 3.79
N GLY A 54 7.00 -2.65 4.75
CA GLY A 54 5.79 -2.73 5.57
C GLY A 54 4.53 -2.51 4.74
N THR A 55 4.52 -1.48 3.89
CA THR A 55 3.37 -1.14 3.03
C THR A 55 3.12 -2.18 1.95
N SER A 56 4.18 -2.77 1.36
CA SER A 56 4.02 -3.87 0.40
C SER A 56 3.41 -5.11 1.03
N SER A 57 3.81 -5.43 2.27
CA SER A 57 3.26 -6.56 3.02
C SER A 57 1.80 -6.34 3.40
N LEU A 58 1.47 -5.13 3.85
CA LEU A 58 0.10 -4.71 4.18
C LEU A 58 -0.80 -4.70 2.94
N ALA A 59 -0.33 -4.21 1.79
CA ALA A 59 -1.10 -4.24 0.55
C ALA A 59 -1.36 -5.67 0.07
N THR A 60 -0.39 -6.57 0.23
CA THR A 60 -0.56 -8.00 -0.06
C THR A 60 -1.57 -8.64 0.88
N PHE A 61 -1.57 -8.28 2.17
CA PHE A 61 -2.58 -8.71 3.13
C PHE A 61 -3.99 -8.26 2.71
N PHE A 62 -4.17 -6.99 2.31
CA PHE A 62 -5.45 -6.50 1.81
C PHE A 62 -5.90 -7.21 0.53
N CYS A 63 -4.98 -7.56 -0.35
CA CYS A 63 -5.26 -8.35 -1.54
C CYS A 63 -5.86 -9.72 -1.18
N PHE A 64 -5.26 -10.44 -0.22
CA PHE A 64 -5.81 -11.72 0.27
C PHE A 64 -7.09 -11.55 1.08
N TYR A 65 -7.20 -10.48 1.85
CA TYR A 65 -8.41 -10.16 2.59
C TYR A 65 -9.59 -9.93 1.63
N CYS A 66 -9.42 -9.12 0.58
CA CYS A 66 -10.44 -8.93 -0.44
C CYS A 66 -10.80 -10.23 -1.14
N LEU A 67 -9.81 -11.04 -1.52
CA LEU A 67 -10.06 -12.34 -2.14
C LEU A 67 -10.85 -13.28 -1.23
N ALA A 68 -10.50 -13.39 0.05
CA ALA A 68 -11.18 -14.28 0.98
C ALA A 68 -12.56 -13.72 1.34
N TYR A 69 -12.61 -12.51 1.89
CA TYR A 69 -13.81 -11.91 2.48
C TYR A 69 -14.89 -11.59 1.43
N VAL A 70 -14.53 -10.92 0.33
CA VAL A 70 -15.52 -10.55 -0.71
C VAL A 70 -16.04 -11.80 -1.43
N CYS A 71 -15.19 -12.81 -1.62
CA CYS A 71 -15.65 -14.07 -2.21
C CYS A 71 -16.58 -14.85 -1.28
N THR A 72 -16.31 -14.89 0.03
CA THR A 72 -17.13 -15.69 0.97
C THR A 72 -18.43 -15.02 1.35
N GLU A 73 -18.39 -13.72 1.67
CA GLU A 73 -19.55 -12.99 2.21
C GLU A 73 -20.48 -12.47 1.12
N LEU A 74 -19.93 -11.86 0.07
CA LEU A 74 -20.72 -11.17 -0.95
C LEU A 74 -21.01 -12.03 -2.18
N ALA A 75 -20.40 -13.22 -2.27
CA ALA A 75 -20.50 -14.12 -3.44
C ALA A 75 -20.28 -13.42 -4.79
N ALA A 76 -19.50 -12.33 -4.79
CA ALA A 76 -19.27 -11.46 -5.93
C ALA A 76 -17.82 -11.63 -6.42
N PRO A 77 -17.54 -12.66 -7.23
CA PRO A 77 -16.17 -12.97 -7.63
C PRO A 77 -15.56 -11.84 -8.44
N VAL A 78 -16.35 -11.21 -9.32
CA VAL A 78 -15.89 -10.10 -10.17
C VAL A 78 -15.37 -8.93 -9.33
N GLY A 79 -16.07 -8.61 -8.23
CA GLY A 79 -15.64 -7.55 -7.30
C GLY A 79 -14.36 -7.91 -6.56
N ALA A 80 -14.20 -9.18 -6.16
CA ALA A 80 -12.99 -9.66 -5.50
C ALA A 80 -11.77 -9.58 -6.43
N TRP A 81 -11.90 -9.99 -7.69
CA TRP A 81 -10.84 -9.87 -8.69
C TRP A 81 -10.48 -8.40 -8.97
N ALA A 82 -11.47 -7.51 -9.09
CA ALA A 82 -11.21 -6.09 -9.27
C ALA A 82 -10.41 -5.49 -8.10
N GLY A 83 -10.80 -5.80 -6.85
CA GLY A 83 -10.05 -5.37 -5.67
C GLY A 83 -8.62 -5.91 -5.64
N MET A 84 -8.43 -7.18 -6.00
CA MET A 84 -7.12 -7.80 -6.12
C MET A 84 -6.21 -7.04 -7.10
N PHE A 85 -6.71 -6.68 -8.29
CA PHE A 85 -5.93 -5.93 -9.27
C PHE A 85 -5.56 -4.53 -8.77
N VAL A 86 -6.45 -3.84 -8.05
CA VAL A 86 -6.17 -2.52 -7.47
C VAL A 86 -5.03 -2.60 -6.45
N PHE A 87 -5.13 -3.51 -5.47
CA PHE A 87 -4.08 -3.65 -4.46
C PHE A 87 -2.75 -4.16 -5.03
N CYS A 88 -2.78 -5.08 -5.99
CA CYS A 88 -1.57 -5.49 -6.72
C CYS A 88 -0.94 -4.31 -7.47
N GLY A 89 -1.75 -3.49 -8.14
CA GLY A 89 -1.28 -2.29 -8.84
C GLY A 89 -0.61 -1.29 -7.90
N ILE A 90 -1.21 -1.04 -6.73
CA ILE A 90 -0.62 -0.18 -5.69
C ILE A 90 0.71 -0.75 -5.21
N THR A 91 0.80 -2.05 -4.94
CA THR A 91 2.06 -2.68 -4.53
C THR A 91 3.14 -2.55 -5.60
N LEU A 92 2.80 -2.74 -6.88
CA LEU A 92 3.74 -2.57 -8.00
C LEU A 92 4.18 -1.12 -8.18
N LEU A 93 3.30 -0.16 -7.92
CA LEU A 93 3.61 1.27 -7.96
C LEU A 93 4.57 1.64 -6.82
N LEU A 94 4.31 1.15 -5.60
CA LEU A 94 5.18 1.31 -4.44
C LEU A 94 6.57 0.72 -4.71
N LEU A 95 6.62 -0.51 -5.24
CA LEU A 95 7.87 -1.20 -5.54
C LEU A 95 8.69 -0.48 -6.62
N ARG A 96 8.03 0.13 -7.61
CA ARG A 96 8.68 0.94 -8.65
C ARG A 96 9.20 2.27 -8.12
N THR A 97 8.49 2.88 -7.18
CA THR A 97 8.83 4.21 -6.66
C THR A 97 9.93 4.13 -5.62
N ASP A 98 9.91 3.10 -4.77
CA ASP A 98 10.84 2.95 -3.66
C ASP A 98 12.18 2.33 -4.05
N GLN A 99 12.16 1.38 -5.00
CA GLN A 99 13.36 0.69 -5.41
C GLN A 99 13.80 1.23 -6.77
N ILE A 100 15.01 1.80 -6.87
CA ILE A 100 15.72 1.97 -8.16
C ILE A 100 16.18 0.59 -8.62
N LEU A 101 15.22 -0.32 -8.81
CA LEU A 101 15.46 -1.72 -9.08
C LEU A 101 15.72 -1.89 -10.57
N SER A 102 16.75 -2.66 -10.90
CA SER A 102 16.99 -3.09 -12.28
C SER A 102 15.75 -3.80 -12.83
N GLY A 103 15.32 -3.46 -14.04
CA GLY A 103 14.03 -3.88 -14.60
C GLY A 103 13.78 -5.38 -14.60
N LYS A 104 14.84 -6.20 -14.62
CA LYS A 104 14.74 -7.67 -14.50
C LYS A 104 14.19 -8.11 -13.14
N ASN A 105 14.68 -7.51 -12.05
CA ASN A 105 14.22 -7.85 -10.69
C ASN A 105 12.77 -7.38 -10.47
N TYR A 106 12.41 -6.23 -11.07
CA TYR A 106 11.04 -5.75 -11.08
C TYR A 106 10.09 -6.73 -11.78
N LEU A 107 10.48 -7.24 -12.96
CA LEU A 107 9.69 -8.22 -13.69
C LEU A 107 9.47 -9.50 -12.87
N VAL A 108 10.55 -10.07 -12.32
CA VAL A 108 10.48 -11.28 -11.49
C VAL A 108 9.57 -11.06 -10.28
N GLY A 109 9.73 -9.93 -9.57
CA GLY A 109 8.88 -9.58 -8.45
C GLY A 109 7.40 -9.45 -8.84
N SER A 110 7.11 -8.79 -9.97
CA SER A 110 5.74 -8.62 -10.44
C SER A 110 5.05 -9.95 -10.77
N ILE A 111 5.77 -10.87 -11.42
CA ILE A 111 5.26 -12.20 -11.75
C ILE A 111 4.95 -12.97 -10.47
N PHE A 112 5.85 -12.97 -9.49
CA PHE A 112 5.65 -13.67 -8.22
C PHE A 112 4.43 -13.14 -7.45
N LEU A 113 4.23 -11.82 -7.49
CA LEU A 113 3.13 -11.13 -6.82
C LEU A 113 1.77 -11.51 -7.42
N PHE A 114 1.67 -11.61 -8.75
CA PHE A 114 0.44 -12.06 -9.41
C PHE A 114 0.23 -13.57 -9.34
N PHE A 115 1.31 -14.36 -9.35
CA PHE A 115 1.22 -15.82 -9.35
C PHE A 115 0.56 -16.37 -8.08
N SER A 116 0.91 -15.79 -6.92
CA SER A 116 0.41 -16.23 -5.62
C SER A 116 -1.14 -16.18 -5.48
N PRO A 117 -1.82 -15.04 -5.71
CA PRO A 117 -3.28 -14.97 -5.62
C PRO A 117 -3.98 -15.78 -6.71
N VAL A 118 -3.44 -15.82 -7.94
CA VAL A 118 -4.00 -16.60 -9.04
C VAL A 118 -3.96 -18.10 -8.72
N PHE A 119 -2.87 -18.58 -8.14
CA PHE A 119 -2.74 -19.98 -7.74
C PHE A 119 -3.71 -20.34 -6.60
N CYS A 120 -3.89 -19.44 -5.64
CA CYS A 120 -4.85 -19.60 -4.55
C CYS A 120 -6.30 -19.68 -5.08
N ALA A 121 -6.65 -18.81 -6.04
CA ALA A 121 -7.96 -18.83 -6.70
C ALA A 121 -8.17 -20.09 -7.54
N ALA A 122 -7.16 -20.54 -8.28
CA ALA A 122 -7.22 -21.74 -9.11
C ALA A 122 -7.44 -23.02 -8.28
N ARG A 123 -6.87 -23.09 -7.07
CA ARG A 123 -7.01 -24.26 -6.19
C ARG A 123 -8.37 -24.39 -5.51
N HIS A 124 -9.16 -23.32 -5.45
CA HIS A 124 -10.49 -23.35 -4.84
C HIS A 124 -11.61 -23.22 -5.90
N PRO A 125 -11.83 -24.26 -6.73
CA PRO A 125 -12.91 -24.26 -7.73
C PRO A 125 -14.29 -24.13 -7.08
N TRP A 126 -14.42 -24.50 -5.80
CA TRP A 126 -15.61 -24.28 -4.98
C TRP A 126 -16.06 -22.82 -4.96
N CYS A 127 -15.11 -21.88 -4.99
CA CYS A 127 -15.41 -20.45 -4.94
C CYS A 127 -16.06 -19.97 -6.24
N VAL A 128 -15.53 -20.40 -7.39
CA VAL A 128 -16.09 -20.12 -8.71
C VAL A 128 -17.41 -20.85 -8.92
N ARG A 129 -17.52 -22.11 -8.48
CA ARG A 129 -18.74 -22.91 -8.64
C ARG A 129 -19.89 -22.37 -7.81
N ARG A 130 -19.65 -21.95 -6.56
CA ARG A 130 -20.68 -21.37 -5.69
C ARG A 130 -21.14 -20.00 -6.17
N SER A 131 -20.24 -19.16 -6.64
CA SER A 131 -20.60 -17.85 -7.21
C SER A 131 -21.36 -18.00 -8.53
N LEU A 132 -21.02 -18.98 -9.38
CA LEU A 132 -21.81 -19.29 -10.58
C LEU A 132 -23.22 -19.81 -10.22
N LEU A 133 -23.33 -20.67 -9.20
CA LEU A 133 -24.62 -21.16 -8.69
C LEU A 133 -25.47 -20.03 -8.10
N LEU A 134 -24.87 -19.14 -7.32
CA LEU A 134 -25.55 -17.98 -6.73
C LEU A 134 -25.86 -16.91 -7.76
N ALA A 135 -25.07 -16.72 -8.82
CA ALA A 135 -25.42 -15.85 -9.93
C ALA A 135 -26.63 -16.40 -10.70
N ARG A 136 -26.69 -17.73 -10.90
CA ARG A 136 -27.82 -18.40 -11.54
C ARG A 136 -29.08 -18.38 -10.68
N ALA A 137 -28.94 -18.54 -9.35
CA ALA A 137 -30.04 -18.44 -8.39
C ALA A 137 -30.48 -16.97 -8.17
N GLY A 138 -29.53 -16.05 -8.08
CA GLY A 138 -29.74 -14.62 -7.89
C GLY A 138 -30.34 -13.94 -9.12
N GLY A 139 -30.02 -14.40 -10.33
CA GLY A 139 -30.73 -14.00 -11.55
C GLY A 139 -32.20 -14.41 -11.50
N ARG A 140 -32.51 -15.60 -10.97
CA ARG A 140 -33.89 -16.04 -10.70
C ARG A 140 -34.58 -15.18 -9.65
N ILE A 141 -33.90 -14.86 -8.54
CA ILE A 141 -34.48 -14.06 -7.45
C ILE A 141 -34.66 -12.60 -7.85
N ARG A 142 -33.73 -12.00 -8.61
CA ARG A 142 -33.90 -10.64 -9.15
C ARG A 142 -34.97 -10.58 -10.22
N ALA A 143 -35.08 -11.60 -11.07
CA ALA A 143 -36.19 -11.73 -12.03
C ALA A 143 -37.54 -11.82 -11.29
N LEU A 144 -37.63 -12.68 -10.27
CA LEU A 144 -38.84 -12.80 -9.43
C LEU A 144 -39.15 -11.52 -8.66
N ARG A 145 -38.14 -10.79 -8.18
CA ARG A 145 -38.34 -9.50 -7.48
C ARG A 145 -38.78 -8.39 -8.44
N LEU A 146 -38.30 -8.40 -9.68
CA LEU A 146 -38.75 -7.49 -10.74
C LEU A 146 -40.17 -7.83 -11.18
N GLU A 147 -40.52 -9.12 -11.32
CA GLU A 147 -41.90 -9.55 -11.61
C GLU A 147 -42.87 -9.15 -10.48
N LEU A 148 -42.47 -9.32 -9.21
CA LEU A 148 -43.29 -8.89 -8.08
C LEU A 148 -43.45 -7.37 -7.99
N LEU A 149 -42.41 -6.59 -8.32
CA LEU A 149 -42.52 -5.14 -8.41
C LEU A 149 -43.43 -4.72 -9.58
N PHE A 150 -43.37 -5.44 -10.71
CA PHE A 150 -44.20 -5.17 -11.88
C PHE A 150 -45.68 -5.53 -11.64
N GLN A 151 -45.97 -6.62 -10.91
CA GLN A 151 -47.33 -6.95 -10.48
C GLN A 151 -47.88 -5.95 -9.46
N ALA A 152 -47.05 -5.44 -8.55
CA ALA A 152 -47.46 -4.42 -7.59
C ALA A 152 -47.77 -3.06 -8.23
N GLU A 153 -47.14 -2.73 -9.36
CA GLU A 153 -47.43 -1.51 -10.12
C GLU A 153 -48.77 -1.60 -10.87
N HIS A 154 -49.12 -2.79 -11.39
CA HIS A 154 -50.37 -3.01 -12.12
C HIS A 154 -51.63 -3.06 -11.24
N GLU A 155 -51.52 -3.40 -9.96
CA GLU A 155 -52.67 -3.37 -9.03
C GLU A 155 -52.92 -1.98 -8.41
N GLY A 156 -52.02 -1.02 -8.62
CA GLY A 156 -52.17 0.34 -8.10
C GLY A 156 -52.97 1.31 -8.99
N GLU A 157 -53.29 0.92 -10.23
CA GLU A 157 -54.01 1.77 -11.21
C GLU A 157 -55.49 1.37 -11.43
N ALA A 158 -56.01 0.39 -10.68
CA ALA A 158 -57.41 -0.04 -10.70
C ALA A 158 -58.18 0.51 -9.49
#